data_AF-A0A804P537-F1
#
_entry.id   AF-A0A804P537-F1
#
_cell.length_a   1.000
_cell.length_b   1.000
_cell.length_c   1.000
_cell.angle_alpha   90.00
_cell.angle_beta   90.00
_cell.angle_gamma   90.00
#
_symmetry.space_group_name_H-M   'P 1'
#
loop_
_entity.id
_entity.type
_entity.pdbx_description
1 polymer ?
#
loop_
_entity_poly.entity_id
_entity_poly.type
_entity_poly.pdbx_seq_one_letter_code
_entity_poly.pdbx_strand_id
1 'polypeptide(L)'
;MAKLANYHNLFPALREFVGGGKPVWGTCAGLIFLANKAVGQKTGGQELVGGLDCTVHRNFFGSQLQSFETELSVPKLSEKEGGNDTCRGVFIRAPAILEVGPDVEILADCPVPVDRPSITISFGEGTEEEEYSKDRVIVAVRQGNILATAFHPELTSDSRWHRFFLDMDKESPAKAFSALSLSSSSRDTEGLPKNKPFDLPIFE
;
A
#
# COMPACT_ATOMS: atom_id res chain seq x y z
N MET A 1 0.49 1.62 13.62
CA MET A 1 0.34 0.28 13.03
C MET A 1 1.33 -0.71 13.61
N ALA A 2 2.64 -0.60 13.35
CA ALA A 2 3.62 -1.62 13.80
C ALA A 2 3.57 -1.95 15.31
N LYS A 3 3.47 -0.94 16.20
CA LYS A 3 3.32 -1.20 17.65
C LYS A 3 2.10 -2.05 18.00
N LEU A 4 0.97 -1.81 17.32
CA LEU A 4 -0.27 -2.55 17.53
C LEU A 4 -0.15 -3.97 16.95
N ALA A 5 0.44 -4.10 15.77
CA ALA A 5 0.72 -5.39 15.16
C ALA A 5 1.65 -6.25 16.04
N ASN A 6 2.66 -5.63 16.65
CA ASN A 6 3.54 -6.32 17.60
C ASN A 6 2.78 -6.72 18.87
N TYR A 7 2.01 -5.78 19.45
CA TYR A 7 1.23 -6.03 20.65
C TYR A 7 0.26 -7.20 20.51
N HIS A 8 -0.34 -7.37 19.32
CA HIS A 8 -1.25 -8.47 19.02
C HIS A 8 -0.58 -9.65 18.28
N ASN A 9 0.75 -9.69 18.16
CA ASN A 9 1.50 -10.73 17.44
C ASN A 9 0.96 -11.01 16.02
N LEU A 10 0.64 -9.96 15.28
CA LEU A 10 0.07 -10.06 13.93
C LEU A 10 1.13 -10.21 12.84
N PHE A 11 2.40 -9.91 13.12
CA PHE A 11 3.47 -9.95 12.10
C PHE A 11 3.61 -11.31 11.40
N PRO A 12 3.59 -12.47 12.09
CA PRO A 12 3.65 -13.77 11.42
C PRO A 12 2.50 -13.95 10.42
N ALA A 13 1.26 -13.68 10.83
CA ALA A 13 0.07 -13.85 10.00
C ALA A 13 0.05 -12.86 8.81
N LEU A 14 0.49 -11.62 9.02
CA LEU A 14 0.57 -10.62 7.96
C LEU A 14 1.63 -11.00 6.92
N ARG A 15 2.80 -11.47 7.35
CA ARG A 15 3.87 -11.92 6.45
C ARG A 15 3.43 -13.15 5.65
N GLU A 16 2.77 -14.10 6.30
CA GLU A 16 2.18 -15.26 5.64
C GLU A 16 1.14 -14.85 4.59
N PHE A 17 0.23 -13.92 4.94
CA PHE A 17 -0.79 -13.44 4.01
C PHE A 17 -0.19 -12.74 2.78
N VAL A 18 0.80 -11.88 2.99
CA VAL A 18 1.52 -11.19 1.89
C VAL A 18 2.26 -12.19 0.99
N GLY A 19 2.92 -13.19 1.59
CA GLY A 19 3.60 -14.26 0.85
C GLY A 19 2.66 -15.30 0.23
N GLY A 20 1.38 -15.33 0.62
CA GLY A 20 0.39 -16.31 0.18
C GLY A 20 -0.14 -16.11 -1.24
N GLY A 21 0.33 -15.10 -1.96
CA GLY A 21 -0.02 -14.82 -3.36
C GLY A 21 -1.39 -14.19 -3.59
N LYS A 22 -2.15 -13.89 -2.52
CA LYS A 22 -3.39 -13.10 -2.61
C LYS A 22 -3.07 -11.64 -2.84
N PRO A 23 -3.88 -10.88 -3.61
CA PRO A 23 -3.65 -9.46 -3.78
C PRO A 23 -3.60 -8.70 -2.46
N VAL A 24 -2.59 -7.87 -2.27
CA VAL A 24 -2.44 -6.99 -1.11
C VAL A 24 -2.23 -5.56 -1.59
N TRP A 25 -2.95 -4.61 -1.00
CA TRP A 25 -2.79 -3.18 -1.31
C TRP A 25 -2.38 -2.38 -0.08
N GLY A 26 -1.21 -1.76 -0.14
CA GLY A 26 -0.76 -0.78 0.84
C GLY A 26 -0.98 0.65 0.37
N THR A 27 -1.96 1.35 0.95
CA THR A 27 -2.19 2.79 0.72
C THR A 27 -1.51 3.63 1.81
N CYS A 28 -0.81 4.69 1.43
CA CYS A 28 -0.10 5.62 2.31
C CYS A 28 0.76 4.92 3.38
N ALA A 29 0.29 4.84 4.63
CA ALA A 29 1.02 4.16 5.69
C ALA A 29 1.12 2.63 5.50
N GLY A 30 0.19 2.03 4.73
CA GLY A 30 0.26 0.64 4.29
C GLY A 30 1.43 0.38 3.35
N LEU A 31 1.75 1.32 2.44
CA LEU A 31 2.96 1.24 1.60
C LEU A 31 4.23 1.16 2.46
N ILE A 32 4.34 2.00 3.50
CA ILE A 32 5.47 1.93 4.45
C ILE A 32 5.55 0.54 5.08
N PHE A 33 4.42 -0.05 5.43
CA PHE A 33 4.36 -1.32 6.15
C PHE A 33 4.75 -2.52 5.28
N LEU A 34 4.47 -2.47 3.96
CA LEU A 34 4.82 -3.52 2.99
C LEU A 34 6.23 -3.40 2.42
N ALA A 35 6.87 -2.22 2.51
CA ALA A 35 8.22 -2.01 2.02
C ALA A 35 9.26 -2.87 2.78
N ASN A 36 10.29 -3.32 2.07
CA ASN A 36 11.42 -4.03 2.68
C ASN A 36 12.32 -3.09 3.50
N LYS A 37 12.40 -1.80 3.13
CA LYS A 37 13.20 -0.79 3.82
C LYS A 37 12.42 0.51 4.01
N ALA A 38 12.58 1.13 5.18
CA ALA A 38 11.98 2.43 5.47
C ALA A 38 12.98 3.36 6.16
N VAL A 39 13.10 4.59 5.67
CA VAL A 39 13.97 5.66 6.19
C VAL A 39 13.15 6.86 6.70
N GLY A 40 13.80 7.80 7.37
CA GLY A 40 13.12 8.98 7.97
C GLY A 40 12.38 8.68 9.28
N GLN A 41 12.92 7.76 10.09
CA GLN A 41 12.34 7.36 11.38
C GLN A 41 12.99 8.10 12.55
N LYS A 42 12.23 8.34 13.63
CA LYS A 42 12.82 8.68 14.94
C LYS A 42 13.41 7.41 15.59
N THR A 43 14.34 7.59 16.51
CA THR A 43 15.08 6.53 17.23
C THR A 43 14.17 5.38 17.68
N GLY A 44 14.57 4.14 17.39
CA GLY A 44 13.84 2.92 17.78
C GLY A 44 13.23 2.09 16.64
N GLY A 45 13.36 2.55 15.39
CA GLY A 45 12.94 1.77 14.22
C GLY A 45 11.41 1.56 14.12
N GLN A 46 10.96 0.95 13.02
CA GLN A 46 9.63 0.38 12.91
C GLN A 46 9.73 -0.98 12.25
N GLU A 47 9.20 -2.01 12.89
CA GLU A 47 9.08 -3.32 12.25
C GLU A 47 8.13 -3.23 11.05
N LEU A 48 8.56 -3.82 9.94
CA LEU A 48 7.84 -3.85 8.66
C LEU A 48 7.32 -5.27 8.41
N VAL A 49 6.20 -5.37 7.69
CA VAL A 49 5.73 -6.66 7.18
C VAL A 49 6.68 -7.12 6.08
N GLY A 50 7.04 -6.21 5.17
CA GLY A 50 7.86 -6.52 4.01
C GLY A 50 7.06 -7.23 2.91
N GLY A 51 7.76 -7.58 1.83
CA GLY A 51 7.19 -8.24 0.65
C GLY A 51 7.25 -7.37 -0.61
N LEU A 52 7.33 -6.06 -0.46
CA LEU A 52 7.58 -5.12 -1.56
C LEU A 52 9.04 -4.69 -1.57
N ASP A 53 9.74 -4.97 -2.66
CA ASP A 53 11.16 -4.65 -2.87
C ASP A 53 11.38 -3.18 -3.19
N CYS A 54 11.18 -2.34 -2.19
CA CYS A 54 11.40 -0.90 -2.30
C CYS A 54 11.93 -0.28 -1.01
N THR A 55 12.54 0.89 -1.17
CA THR A 55 12.97 1.76 -0.09
C THR A 55 12.01 2.95 0.01
N VAL A 56 11.34 3.09 1.16
CA VAL A 56 10.35 4.16 1.39
C VAL A 56 10.86 5.21 2.37
N HIS A 57 10.74 6.48 2.02
CA HIS A 57 10.93 7.58 2.94
C HIS A 57 9.59 7.99 3.59
N ARG A 58 9.54 8.02 4.91
CA ARG A 58 8.33 8.41 5.65
C ARG A 58 8.14 9.92 5.62
N ASN A 59 6.89 10.38 5.54
CA ASN A 59 6.56 11.81 5.53
C ASN A 59 7.45 12.62 4.56
N PHE A 60 7.74 12.04 3.39
CA PHE A 60 8.67 12.62 2.42
C PHE A 60 8.28 14.04 2.02
N PHE A 61 6.96 14.30 1.95
CA PHE A 61 6.39 15.60 1.62
C PHE A 61 6.22 16.56 2.82
N GLY A 62 6.82 16.27 3.98
CA GLY A 62 6.95 17.21 5.09
C GLY A 62 5.88 17.04 6.18
N SER A 63 5.70 18.11 6.97
CA SER A 63 4.84 18.07 8.16
C SER A 63 3.34 18.11 7.82
N GLN A 64 2.51 17.89 8.85
CA GLN A 64 1.04 17.75 8.77
C GLN A 64 0.29 18.89 8.07
N LEU A 65 0.92 20.05 7.85
CA LEU A 65 0.36 21.23 7.19
C LEU A 65 0.54 21.25 5.65
N GLN A 66 1.24 20.28 5.07
CA GLN A 66 1.56 20.25 3.63
C GLN A 66 0.81 19.14 2.88
N SER A 67 -0.42 18.81 3.30
CA SER A 67 -1.29 17.98 2.47
C SER A 67 -1.54 18.69 1.15
N PHE A 68 -1.42 17.98 0.04
CA PHE A 68 -1.62 18.55 -1.28
C PHE A 68 -2.28 17.54 -2.19
N GLU A 69 -2.73 18.02 -3.34
CA GLU A 69 -3.31 17.21 -4.38
C GLU A 69 -2.64 17.56 -5.70
N THR A 70 -2.51 16.57 -6.56
CA THR A 70 -1.94 16.77 -7.89
C THR A 70 -2.49 15.76 -8.88
N GLU A 71 -2.42 16.08 -10.16
CA GLU A 71 -2.69 15.11 -11.21
C GLU A 71 -1.45 14.25 -11.46
N LEU A 72 -1.63 12.95 -11.34
CA LEU A 72 -0.63 11.93 -11.58
C LEU A 72 -0.82 11.34 -12.97
N SER A 73 0.25 11.20 -13.74
CA SER A 73 0.21 10.45 -14.99
C SER A 73 0.17 8.95 -14.69
N VAL A 74 -0.83 8.26 -15.26
CA VAL A 74 -1.13 6.85 -15.00
C VAL A 74 -1.50 6.07 -16.27
N PRO A 75 -0.71 6.13 -17.35
CA PRO A 75 -1.06 5.52 -18.63
C PRO A 75 -1.31 4.01 -18.50
N LYS A 76 -0.52 3.30 -17.69
CA LYS A 76 -0.70 1.87 -17.43
C LYS A 76 -2.02 1.53 -16.73
N LEU A 77 -2.51 2.42 -15.87
CA LEU A 77 -3.81 2.25 -15.23
C LEU A 77 -4.92 2.46 -16.25
N SER A 78 -4.81 3.48 -17.11
CA SER A 78 -5.76 3.77 -18.18
C SER A 78 -5.82 2.67 -19.23
N GLU A 79 -4.68 2.07 -19.59
CA GLU A 79 -4.62 0.93 -20.51
C GLU A 79 -5.42 -0.27 -19.99
N LYS A 80 -5.42 -0.52 -18.67
CA LYS A 80 -6.16 -1.62 -18.06
C LYS A 80 -7.63 -1.30 -17.77
N GLU A 81 -7.90 -0.14 -17.18
CA GLU A 81 -9.23 0.21 -16.63
C GLU A 81 -10.04 1.12 -17.56
N GLY A 82 -9.42 1.64 -18.62
CA GLY A 82 -9.97 2.72 -19.43
C GLY A 82 -9.93 4.09 -18.75
N GLY A 83 -10.24 5.14 -19.49
CA GLY A 83 -10.32 6.52 -18.99
C GLY A 83 -9.13 7.39 -19.40
N ASN A 84 -8.92 8.48 -18.67
CA ASN A 84 -7.89 9.49 -18.97
C ASN A 84 -6.52 9.08 -18.41
N ASP A 85 -5.42 9.39 -19.09
CA ASP A 85 -4.04 9.10 -18.66
C ASP A 85 -3.57 9.85 -17.41
N THR A 86 -4.47 10.60 -16.77
CA THR A 86 -4.25 11.25 -15.48
C THR A 86 -5.25 10.78 -14.42
N CYS A 87 -4.82 10.78 -13.17
CA CYS A 87 -5.70 10.62 -12.01
C CYS A 87 -5.32 11.60 -10.90
N ARG A 88 -6.28 12.05 -10.10
CA ARG A 88 -6.02 12.93 -8.95
C ARG A 88 -5.45 12.10 -7.79
N GLY A 89 -4.24 12.44 -7.34
CA GLY A 89 -3.63 11.88 -6.14
C GLY A 89 -3.80 12.84 -4.95
N VAL A 90 -4.35 12.33 -3.84
CA VAL A 90 -4.51 13.08 -2.58
C VAL A 90 -3.42 12.65 -1.60
N PHE A 91 -2.50 13.55 -1.27
CA PHE A 91 -1.32 13.26 -0.45
C PHE A 91 -1.47 13.88 0.94
N ILE A 92 -1.59 13.04 1.98
CA ILE A 92 -1.72 13.48 3.38
C ILE A 92 -0.59 12.85 4.19
N ARG A 93 0.40 13.68 4.58
CA ARG A 93 1.65 13.20 5.22
C ARG A 93 2.26 12.02 4.46
N ALA A 94 2.20 12.09 3.15
CA ALA A 94 2.48 10.93 2.32
C ALA A 94 3.95 10.51 2.43
N PRO A 95 4.22 9.19 2.42
CA PRO A 95 5.56 8.69 2.15
C PRO A 95 5.93 8.93 0.67
N ALA A 96 7.16 8.60 0.31
CA ALA A 96 7.54 8.45 -1.09
C ALA A 96 8.53 7.30 -1.28
N ILE A 97 8.54 6.69 -2.47
CA ILE A 97 9.41 5.56 -2.79
C ILE A 97 10.68 6.12 -3.45
N LEU A 98 11.82 5.84 -2.84
CA LEU A 98 13.13 6.33 -3.27
C LEU A 98 13.78 5.40 -4.30
N GLU A 99 13.64 4.10 -4.07
CA GLU A 99 14.25 3.03 -4.84
C GLU A 99 13.30 1.85 -4.94
N VAL A 100 13.43 1.11 -6.04
CA VAL A 100 12.65 -0.09 -6.33
C VAL A 100 13.56 -1.17 -6.90
N GLY A 101 13.25 -2.43 -6.62
CA GLY A 101 13.92 -3.59 -7.19
C GLY A 101 13.59 -3.81 -8.67
N PRO A 102 14.30 -4.72 -9.36
CA PRO A 102 14.12 -4.97 -10.80
C PRO A 102 12.74 -5.54 -11.16
N ASP A 103 12.11 -6.26 -10.24
CA ASP A 103 10.80 -6.90 -10.46
C ASP A 103 9.61 -5.97 -10.10
N VAL A 104 9.91 -4.73 -9.69
CA VAL A 104 8.89 -3.76 -9.28
C VAL A 104 8.52 -2.88 -10.46
N GLU A 105 7.24 -2.94 -10.82
CA GLU A 105 6.67 -2.09 -11.84
C GLU A 105 6.28 -0.73 -11.27
N ILE A 106 6.83 0.34 -11.83
CA ILE A 106 6.40 1.71 -11.54
C ILE A 106 5.11 2.01 -12.32
N LEU A 107 4.09 2.50 -11.59
CA LEU A 107 2.77 2.85 -12.12
C LEU A 107 2.53 4.35 -12.18
N ALA A 108 3.11 5.12 -11.23
CA ALA A 108 2.98 6.57 -11.19
C ALA A 108 4.14 7.24 -10.44
N ASP A 109 4.46 8.46 -10.86
CA ASP A 109 5.39 9.38 -10.19
C ASP A 109 4.75 10.77 -9.98
N CYS A 110 5.33 11.55 -9.07
CA CYS A 110 4.87 12.88 -8.69
C CYS A 110 6.03 13.87 -8.74
N PRO A 111 5.83 15.12 -9.23
CA PRO A 111 6.86 16.15 -9.12
C PRO A 111 7.17 16.45 -7.65
N VAL A 112 8.44 16.66 -7.35
CA VAL A 112 8.91 17.13 -6.03
C VAL A 112 8.84 18.65 -6.01
N PRO A 113 8.21 19.29 -5.01
CA PRO A 113 8.16 20.75 -4.93
C PRO A 113 9.56 21.38 -4.86
N VAL A 114 9.81 22.38 -5.72
CA VAL A 114 11.12 23.04 -5.94
C VAL A 114 11.66 23.73 -4.69
N ASP A 115 10.78 24.13 -3.78
CA ASP A 115 11.15 24.83 -2.53
C ASP A 115 11.81 23.91 -1.48
N ARG A 116 12.03 22.64 -1.81
CA ARG A 116 12.60 21.66 -0.89
C ARG A 116 14.10 21.52 -1.16
N PRO A 117 14.98 22.02 -0.26
CA PRO A 117 16.39 21.69 -0.34
C PRO A 117 16.50 20.17 -0.21
N SER A 118 17.38 19.60 -1.03
CA SER A 118 17.68 18.19 -1.13
C SER A 118 17.45 17.40 0.17
N ILE A 119 16.68 16.30 0.07
CA ILE A 119 16.35 15.52 1.26
C ILE A 119 17.58 14.70 1.62
N THR A 120 18.19 15.03 2.76
CA THR A 120 19.22 14.20 3.37
C THR A 120 18.62 12.89 3.84
N ILE A 121 19.00 11.79 3.21
CA ILE A 121 18.59 10.45 3.63
C ILE A 121 19.65 9.89 4.56
N SER A 122 19.30 9.70 5.83
CA SER A 122 20.13 8.99 6.79
C SER A 122 19.74 7.52 6.82
N PHE A 123 20.63 6.64 6.37
CA PHE A 123 20.45 5.18 6.40
C PHE A 123 20.87 4.54 7.74
N GLY A 124 20.55 5.18 8.88
CA GLY A 124 20.90 4.70 10.22
C GLY A 124 22.08 5.46 10.88
N GLU A 125 22.37 5.11 12.14
CA GLU A 125 23.46 5.72 12.93
C GLU A 125 24.83 5.33 12.34
N GLY A 126 25.48 6.26 11.63
CA GLY A 126 26.87 6.13 11.15
C GLY A 126 27.08 6.00 9.64
N THR A 127 26.01 6.02 8.84
CA THR A 127 26.08 6.04 7.36
C THR A 127 26.16 7.47 6.82
N GLU A 128 26.91 7.62 5.71
CA GLU A 128 27.03 8.88 4.96
C GLU A 128 25.64 9.42 4.58
N GLU A 129 25.46 10.72 4.80
CA GLU A 129 24.26 11.45 4.44
C GLU A 129 24.18 11.57 2.91
N GLU A 130 23.28 10.81 2.29
CA GLU A 130 23.08 10.89 0.83
C GLU A 130 22.01 11.93 0.50
N GLU A 131 22.33 12.77 -0.50
CA GLU A 131 21.49 13.87 -0.95
C GLU A 131 20.50 13.37 -2.02
N TYR A 132 19.21 13.28 -1.69
CA TYR A 132 18.18 12.93 -2.67
C TYR A 132 17.79 14.15 -3.50
N SER A 133 18.30 14.21 -4.74
CA SER A 133 18.03 15.29 -5.70
C SER A 133 17.42 14.72 -6.99
N LYS A 134 16.13 14.38 -6.93
CA LYS A 134 15.33 14.04 -8.12
C LYS A 134 14.12 14.95 -8.24
N ASP A 135 13.84 15.42 -9.45
CA ASP A 135 12.68 16.27 -9.76
C ASP A 135 11.34 15.56 -9.59
N ARG A 136 11.35 14.23 -9.63
CA ARG A 136 10.17 13.38 -9.48
C ARG A 136 10.45 12.25 -8.49
N VAL A 137 9.40 11.81 -7.83
CA VAL A 137 9.45 10.69 -6.88
C VAL A 137 8.35 9.69 -7.17
N ILE A 138 8.65 8.41 -6.95
CA ILE A 138 7.72 7.32 -7.22
C ILE A 138 6.64 7.31 -6.15
N VAL A 139 5.37 7.21 -6.59
CA VAL A 139 4.20 7.27 -5.71
C VAL A 139 3.20 6.12 -5.91
N ALA A 140 3.35 5.32 -6.96
CA ALA A 140 2.61 4.07 -7.11
C ALA A 140 3.46 2.99 -7.78
N VAL A 141 3.41 1.78 -7.23
CA VAL A 141 4.15 0.62 -7.73
C VAL A 141 3.33 -0.66 -7.60
N ARG A 142 3.69 -1.67 -8.40
CA ARG A 142 3.17 -3.03 -8.32
C ARG A 142 4.33 -4.04 -8.36
N GLN A 143 4.26 -5.08 -7.54
CA GLN A 143 5.17 -6.23 -7.60
C GLN A 143 4.36 -7.50 -7.39
N GLY A 144 4.19 -8.31 -8.44
CA GLY A 144 3.37 -9.52 -8.38
C GLY A 144 1.93 -9.23 -7.90
N ASN A 145 1.57 -9.80 -6.75
CA ASN A 145 0.29 -9.63 -6.06
C ASN A 145 0.22 -8.38 -5.15
N ILE A 146 1.29 -7.60 -5.03
CA ILE A 146 1.33 -6.42 -4.17
C ILE A 146 1.16 -5.15 -4.98
N LEU A 147 0.17 -4.34 -4.61
CA LEU A 147 -0.02 -2.97 -5.08
C LEU A 147 0.33 -2.01 -3.93
N ALA A 148 0.98 -0.89 -4.23
CA ALA A 148 1.22 0.12 -3.22
C ALA A 148 1.14 1.53 -3.79
N THR A 149 0.48 2.42 -3.05
CA THR A 149 0.28 3.84 -3.43
C THR A 149 0.63 4.73 -2.24
N ALA A 150 1.34 5.83 -2.48
CA ALA A 150 1.70 6.81 -1.46
C ALA A 150 0.55 7.79 -1.12
N PHE A 151 -0.40 7.93 -2.03
CA PHE A 151 -1.60 8.77 -1.90
C PHE A 151 -2.82 7.96 -1.45
N HIS A 152 -3.92 8.68 -1.22
CA HIS A 152 -5.21 8.18 -0.75
C HIS A 152 -6.24 8.12 -1.90
N PRO A 153 -6.25 7.04 -2.70
CA PRO A 153 -7.22 6.86 -3.80
C PRO A 153 -8.67 6.84 -3.30
N GLU A 154 -8.90 6.42 -2.06
CA GLU A 154 -10.22 6.36 -1.41
C GLU A 154 -10.85 7.73 -1.14
N LEU A 155 -10.05 8.81 -1.20
CA LEU A 155 -10.51 10.19 -1.01
C LEU A 155 -10.93 10.86 -2.33
N THR A 156 -11.05 10.08 -3.41
CA THR A 156 -11.46 10.55 -4.72
C THR A 156 -12.66 9.75 -5.22
N SER A 157 -13.41 10.31 -6.19
CA SER A 157 -14.47 9.57 -6.89
C SER A 157 -13.94 8.65 -7.99
N ASP A 158 -12.63 8.69 -8.28
CA ASP A 158 -12.00 7.83 -9.27
C ASP A 158 -11.79 6.43 -8.70
N SER A 159 -12.54 5.46 -9.23
CA SER A 159 -12.49 4.07 -8.78
C SER A 159 -11.49 3.20 -9.53
N ARG A 160 -10.73 3.73 -10.50
CA ARG A 160 -9.83 2.92 -11.34
C ARG A 160 -8.76 2.19 -10.54
N TRP A 161 -8.15 2.83 -9.53
CA TRP A 161 -7.20 2.15 -8.64
C TRP A 161 -7.81 0.97 -7.89
N HIS A 162 -9.06 1.11 -7.44
CA HIS A 162 -9.78 0.06 -6.73
C HIS A 162 -10.14 -1.10 -7.67
N ARG A 163 -10.58 -0.80 -8.88
CA ARG A 163 -10.88 -1.82 -9.90
C ARG A 163 -9.62 -2.56 -10.34
N PHE A 164 -8.54 -1.83 -10.59
CA PHE A 164 -7.23 -2.40 -10.89
C PHE A 164 -6.78 -3.36 -9.78
N PHE A 165 -6.95 -3.00 -8.51
CA PHE A 165 -6.66 -3.90 -7.39
C PHE A 165 -7.55 -5.15 -7.38
N LEU A 166 -8.85 -5.02 -7.61
CA LEU A 166 -9.78 -6.16 -7.67
C LEU A 166 -9.45 -7.10 -8.85
N ASP A 167 -8.99 -6.55 -9.97
CA ASP A 167 -8.64 -7.31 -11.16
C ASP A 167 -7.30 -8.05 -11.01
N MET A 168 -6.43 -7.65 -10.09
CA MET A 168 -5.23 -8.43 -9.73
C MET A 168 -5.56 -9.83 -9.19
N ASP A 169 -6.74 -10.02 -8.58
CA ASP A 169 -7.17 -11.34 -8.09
C ASP A 169 -7.39 -12.33 -9.25
N LYS A 170 -7.92 -11.82 -10.38
CA LYS A 170 -8.16 -12.61 -11.60
C LYS A 170 -6.86 -13.02 -12.30
N GLU A 171 -5.79 -12.23 -12.11
CA GLU A 171 -4.46 -12.49 -12.66
C GLU A 171 -3.62 -13.43 -11.77
N SER A 172 -4.04 -13.66 -10.52
CA SER A 172 -3.28 -14.48 -9.57
C SER A 172 -3.46 -15.97 -9.88
N PRO A 173 -2.38 -16.76 -10.06
CA PRO A 173 -2.52 -18.19 -10.29
C PRO A 173 -3.24 -18.83 -9.10
N ALA A 174 -4.30 -19.59 -9.39
CA ALA A 174 -5.29 -20.18 -8.47
C ALA A 174 -4.74 -21.18 -7.42
N LYS A 175 -3.61 -20.88 -6.76
CA LYS A 175 -3.04 -21.72 -5.70
C LYS A 175 -3.70 -21.48 -4.34
N ALA A 176 -4.38 -20.34 -4.12
CA ALA A 176 -4.86 -19.95 -2.80
C ALA A 176 -6.33 -20.33 -2.48
N PHE A 177 -7.17 -20.62 -3.47
CA PHE A 177 -8.60 -20.88 -3.21
C PHE A 177 -8.86 -22.31 -2.69
N SER A 178 -7.97 -23.26 -2.95
CA SER A 178 -8.15 -24.68 -2.59
C SER A 178 -8.13 -24.97 -1.08
N ALA A 179 -7.56 -24.09 -0.25
CA ALA A 179 -7.37 -24.38 1.18
C ALA A 179 -8.54 -23.94 2.08
N LEU A 180 -9.48 -23.13 1.57
CA LEU A 180 -10.61 -22.61 2.35
C LEU A 180 -11.97 -23.26 2.01
N SER A 181 -12.02 -24.15 1.02
CA SER A 181 -13.28 -24.68 0.48
C SER A 181 -13.74 -26.03 1.06
N LEU A 182 -13.14 -26.57 2.12
CA LEU A 182 -13.55 -27.87 2.68
C LEU A 182 -13.69 -27.83 4.20
N SER A 183 -14.86 -27.44 4.67
CA SER A 183 -15.51 -28.04 5.84
C SER A 183 -17.03 -27.81 5.86
N SER A 184 -17.72 -28.17 4.77
CA SER A 184 -19.15 -28.49 4.83
C SER A 184 -19.32 -29.98 5.16
N SER A 185 -19.05 -30.35 6.41
CA SER A 185 -19.51 -31.65 6.92
C SER A 185 -21.01 -31.54 7.18
N SER A 186 -21.79 -32.25 6.37
CA SER A 186 -23.21 -32.54 6.53
C SER A 186 -23.55 -32.96 7.96
N ARG A 187 -24.49 -32.24 8.59
CA ARG A 187 -25.28 -32.71 9.73
C ARG A 187 -26.71 -32.22 9.57
N ASP A 188 -27.60 -33.07 10.03
CA ASP A 188 -28.98 -33.19 9.62
C ASP A 188 -29.87 -32.01 9.99
N THR A 189 -30.95 -31.92 9.23
CA THR A 189 -32.08 -31.00 9.36
C THR A 189 -32.74 -31.09 10.74
N GLU A 190 -32.98 -29.94 11.38
CA GLU A 190 -34.33 -29.54 11.85
C GLU A 190 -34.36 -28.08 12.39
N GLY A 191 -35.27 -27.28 11.80
CA GLY A 191 -35.98 -26.13 12.36
C GLY A 191 -35.25 -24.94 13.00
N LEU A 192 -35.10 -23.82 12.28
CA LEU A 192 -35.06 -22.45 12.85
C LEU A 192 -35.45 -21.38 11.80
N PRO A 193 -36.09 -20.25 12.15
CA PRO A 193 -36.81 -19.40 11.22
C PRO A 193 -35.93 -18.38 10.49
N LYS A 194 -36.48 -17.90 9.37
CA LYS A 194 -35.86 -17.07 8.32
C LYS A 194 -35.37 -15.69 8.81
N ASN A 195 -34.14 -15.40 8.40
CA ASN A 195 -33.63 -14.13 7.84
C ASN A 195 -33.72 -12.84 8.69
N LYS A 196 -32.57 -12.44 9.27
CA LYS A 196 -32.21 -11.04 9.52
C LYS A 196 -30.73 -10.83 9.19
N PRO A 197 -30.34 -9.76 8.47
CA PRO A 197 -28.94 -9.40 8.32
C PRO A 197 -28.37 -8.94 9.66
N PHE A 198 -27.13 -9.34 9.95
CA PHE A 198 -26.37 -8.89 11.11
C PHE A 198 -25.91 -7.45 10.88
N ASP A 199 -26.69 -6.48 11.38
CA ASP A 199 -26.20 -5.12 11.52
C ASP A 199 -25.25 -5.02 12.72
N LEU A 200 -24.16 -4.28 12.55
CA LEU A 200 -23.20 -3.98 13.60
C LEU A 200 -23.83 -3.05 14.64
N PRO A 201 -23.51 -3.21 15.95
CA PRO A 201 -24.11 -2.40 17.00
C PRO A 201 -23.66 -0.93 16.87
N ILE A 202 -24.64 -0.02 16.83
CA ILE A 202 -24.43 1.41 17.06
C ILE A 202 -24.45 1.60 18.58
N PHE A 203 -23.37 2.12 19.14
CA PHE A 203 -23.34 2.57 20.52
C PHE A 203 -23.88 3.99 20.56
N GLU A 204 -25.03 4.19 21.19
CA GLU A 204 -25.54 5.51 21.61
C GLU A 204 -24.85 5.97 22.90
#